data_AF-A0A2P2L4H5-F1
#
_entry.id   AF-A0A2P2L4H5-F1
#
_cell.length_a   1.000
_cell.length_b   1.000
_cell.length_c   1.000
_cell.angle_alpha   90.00
_cell.angle_beta   90.00
_cell.angle_gamma   90.00
#
_symmetry.space_group_name_H-M   'P 1'
#
loop_
_entity.id
_entity.type
_entity.pdbx_description
1 polymer ?
#
loop_
_entity_poly.entity_id
_entity_poly.type
_entity_poly.pdbx_seq_one_letter_code
_entity_poly.pdbx_strand_id
1 'polypeptide(L)'
;MHVGPRYNVYSETVKAVFIVSDPVDWGRDIQVLCDVLRSGGLPGRGNGCQPPLYFAADDLEYQAAFPSERLGMGAFRIALESVYNRIHQETLKYVSFGKPNPSVFKNAEEVLNQLQYSNHNINFKHCEGPCPLKTLYMIGDNPLVDVKGSRLAGQPWFSILTRTGVFRGENNHPEYPADLVVDSVEEAVDFILERERNP
;
A
#
# COMPACT_ATOMS: atom_id res chain seq x y z
N MET A 1 -2.64 44.26 0.87
CA MET A 1 -3.09 43.43 -0.26
C MET A 1 -3.64 42.13 0.31
N HIS A 2 -4.96 41.93 0.28
CA HIS A 2 -5.55 40.66 0.69
C HIS A 2 -5.32 39.66 -0.44
N VAL A 3 -4.42 38.70 -0.22
CA VAL A 3 -4.33 37.51 -1.05
C VAL A 3 -5.52 36.64 -0.65
N GLY A 4 -6.66 36.82 -1.33
CA GLY A 4 -7.76 35.87 -1.22
C GLY A 4 -7.30 34.46 -1.62
N PRO A 5 -7.99 33.41 -1.19
CA PRO A 5 -7.65 32.06 -1.60
C PRO A 5 -7.62 31.99 -3.13
N ARG A 6 -6.59 31.36 -3.69
CA ARG A 6 -6.39 31.19 -5.15
C ARG A 6 -7.50 30.38 -5.83
N TYR A 7 -8.45 29.85 -5.06
CA TYR A 7 -9.46 28.90 -5.48
C TYR A 7 -10.83 29.30 -4.93
N ASN A 8 -11.86 29.25 -5.76
CA ASN A 8 -13.25 29.46 -5.34
C ASN A 8 -13.97 28.12 -5.12
N VAL A 9 -14.16 27.76 -3.85
CA VAL A 9 -14.81 26.50 -3.42
C VAL A 9 -16.25 26.32 -3.89
N TYR A 10 -16.91 27.38 -4.39
CA TYR A 10 -18.27 27.34 -4.93
C TYR A 10 -18.34 27.14 -6.45
N SER A 11 -17.21 27.24 -7.15
CA SER A 11 -17.14 27.14 -8.61
C SER A 11 -16.07 26.18 -9.12
N GLU A 12 -15.03 25.92 -8.33
CA GLU A 12 -13.95 25.01 -8.71
C GLU A 12 -14.22 23.59 -8.20
N THR A 13 -14.26 22.65 -9.14
CA THR A 13 -14.48 21.22 -8.86
C THR A 13 -13.22 20.56 -8.33
N VAL A 14 -13.36 19.74 -7.30
CA VAL A 14 -12.37 18.70 -6.97
C VAL A 14 -12.24 17.75 -8.17
N LYS A 15 -11.03 17.61 -8.71
CA LYS A 15 -10.75 16.80 -9.91
C LYS A 15 -10.41 15.35 -9.63
N ALA A 16 -9.90 15.06 -8.43
CA ALA A 16 -9.56 13.72 -7.96
C ALA A 16 -9.44 13.75 -6.43
N VAL A 17 -9.61 12.59 -5.81
CA VAL A 17 -9.49 12.40 -4.36
C VAL A 17 -8.43 11.33 -4.09
N PHE A 18 -7.55 11.61 -3.14
CA PHE A 18 -6.47 10.70 -2.73
C PHE A 18 -6.56 10.46 -1.22
N ILE A 19 -6.70 9.19 -0.84
CA ILE A 19 -6.66 8.74 0.54
C ILE A 19 -5.28 8.12 0.74
N VAL A 20 -4.39 8.92 1.33
CA VAL A 20 -2.96 8.60 1.44
C VAL A 20 -2.55 8.04 2.81
N SER A 21 -3.45 8.12 3.79
CA SER A 21 -3.24 7.69 5.17
C SER A 21 -4.57 7.34 5.82
N ASP A 22 -4.54 6.52 6.87
CA ASP A 22 -5.72 6.17 7.66
C ASP A 22 -6.41 7.43 8.23
N PRO A 23 -7.70 7.66 7.90
CA PRO A 23 -8.42 8.81 8.41
C PRO A 23 -8.68 8.69 9.92
N VAL A 24 -8.59 9.81 10.63
CA VAL A 24 -8.74 9.84 12.10
C VAL A 24 -10.21 9.97 12.52
N ASP A 25 -11.02 10.69 11.73
CA ASP A 25 -12.45 10.91 12.03
C ASP A 25 -13.29 10.37 10.87
N TRP A 26 -13.59 9.08 10.94
CA TRP A 26 -14.27 8.39 9.85
C TRP A 26 -15.64 8.99 9.55
N GLY A 27 -16.37 9.48 10.56
CA GLY A 27 -17.69 10.08 10.34
C GLY A 27 -17.59 11.35 9.50
N ARG A 28 -16.71 12.27 9.89
CA ARG A 28 -16.45 13.50 9.13
C ARG A 28 -15.87 13.19 7.75
N ASP A 29 -14.87 12.32 7.69
CA ASP A 29 -14.11 12.09 6.47
C ASP A 29 -14.98 11.34 5.44
N ILE A 30 -15.83 10.39 5.86
CA ILE A 30 -16.85 9.77 5.00
C ILE A 30 -17.87 10.81 4.50
N GLN A 31 -18.38 11.68 5.38
CA GLN A 31 -19.35 12.71 4.99
C GLN A 31 -18.76 13.62 3.89
N VAL A 32 -17.57 14.16 4.11
CA VAL A 32 -16.88 15.04 3.14
C VAL A 32 -16.64 14.30 1.82
N LEU A 33 -16.19 13.05 1.87
CA LEU A 33 -15.98 12.24 0.67
C LEU A 33 -17.30 12.01 -0.08
N CYS A 34 -18.38 11.65 0.60
CA CYS A 34 -19.69 11.50 -0.03
C CYS A 34 -20.15 12.80 -0.70
N ASP A 35 -19.97 13.96 -0.06
CA ASP A 35 -20.36 15.24 -0.61
C ASP A 35 -19.57 15.60 -1.87
N VAL A 36 -18.26 15.34 -1.88
CA VAL A 36 -17.39 15.57 -3.04
C VAL A 36 -17.70 14.59 -4.17
N LEU A 37 -17.78 13.30 -3.85
CA LEU A 37 -17.86 12.23 -4.83
C LEU A 37 -19.21 12.23 -5.56
N ARG A 38 -20.31 12.50 -4.84
CA ARG A 38 -21.65 12.52 -5.42
C ARG A 38 -21.97 13.77 -6.23
N SER A 39 -21.28 14.88 -5.97
CA SER A 39 -21.55 16.18 -6.60
C SER A 39 -20.70 16.47 -7.84
N GLY A 40 -19.88 15.52 -8.27
CA GLY A 40 -18.89 15.75 -9.31
C GLY A 40 -17.80 16.75 -8.92
N GLY A 41 -17.49 16.82 -7.62
CA GLY A 41 -16.42 17.64 -7.07
C GLY A 41 -16.85 19.02 -6.55
N LEU A 42 -18.14 19.37 -6.53
CA LEU A 42 -18.65 20.59 -5.88
C LEU A 42 -19.70 20.26 -4.81
N PRO A 43 -19.28 20.03 -3.55
CA PRO A 43 -20.19 19.86 -2.43
C PRO A 43 -21.33 20.90 -2.39
N GLY A 44 -22.55 20.47 -2.09
CA GLY A 44 -23.74 21.32 -2.04
C GLY A 44 -24.43 21.56 -3.38
N ARG A 45 -23.90 21.02 -4.49
CA ARG A 45 -24.64 20.91 -5.76
C ARG A 45 -25.32 19.54 -5.90
N GLY A 46 -26.21 19.42 -6.90
CA GLY A 46 -26.89 18.16 -7.22
C GLY A 46 -25.92 17.06 -7.67
N ASN A 47 -26.47 15.90 -8.03
CA ASN A 47 -25.66 14.76 -8.47
C ASN A 47 -24.80 15.11 -9.70
N GLY A 48 -23.56 14.65 -9.71
CA GLY A 48 -22.60 14.80 -10.82
C GLY A 48 -21.77 13.55 -11.03
N CYS A 49 -20.91 13.56 -12.05
CA CYS A 49 -20.03 12.43 -12.36
C CYS A 49 -18.94 12.29 -11.29
N GLN A 50 -18.84 11.13 -10.66
CA GLN A 50 -17.86 10.88 -9.59
C GLN A 50 -16.43 11.19 -10.06
N PRO A 51 -15.68 12.09 -9.37
CA PRO A 51 -14.27 12.24 -9.64
C PRO A 51 -13.51 10.96 -9.28
N PRO A 52 -12.35 10.71 -9.91
CA PRO A 52 -11.49 9.58 -9.57
C PRO A 52 -11.13 9.56 -8.08
N LEU A 53 -11.20 8.38 -7.47
CA LEU A 53 -10.87 8.12 -6.08
C LEU A 53 -9.74 7.10 -6.00
N TYR A 54 -8.67 7.45 -5.29
CA TYR A 54 -7.48 6.62 -5.14
C TYR A 54 -7.18 6.34 -3.67
N PHE A 55 -6.93 5.07 -3.34
CA PHE A 55 -6.44 4.63 -2.04
C PHE A 55 -4.97 4.24 -2.16
N ALA A 56 -4.13 4.64 -1.19
CA ALA A 56 -2.72 4.29 -1.18
C ALA A 56 -2.45 2.84 -0.72
N ALA A 57 -3.38 2.24 0.01
CA ALA A 57 -3.34 0.88 0.53
C ALA A 57 -4.77 0.30 0.62
N ASP A 58 -4.89 -1.01 0.84
CA ASP A 58 -6.20 -1.69 0.99
C ASP A 58 -6.20 -2.76 2.08
N ASP A 59 -5.25 -2.66 3.01
CA ASP A 59 -5.09 -3.56 4.13
C ASP A 59 -6.29 -3.43 5.08
N LEU A 60 -7.02 -4.53 5.27
CA LEU A 60 -8.15 -4.57 6.20
C LEU A 60 -7.67 -4.36 7.64
N GLU A 61 -6.60 -5.07 7.99
CA GLU A 61 -6.06 -5.18 9.34
C GLU A 61 -4.54 -5.00 9.33
N TYR A 62 -4.02 -4.40 10.40
CA TYR A 62 -2.59 -4.26 10.66
C TYR A 62 -2.30 -4.50 12.15
N GLN A 63 -1.07 -4.94 12.45
CA GLN A 63 -0.60 -5.07 13.83
C GLN A 63 -0.02 -3.74 14.34
N ALA A 64 -0.53 -3.28 15.49
CA ALA A 64 -0.03 -2.09 16.19
C ALA A 64 0.56 -2.45 17.56
N ALA A 65 0.81 -1.46 18.41
CA ALA A 65 1.28 -1.68 19.79
C ALA A 65 0.26 -2.42 20.69
N PHE A 66 -1.01 -2.50 20.27
CA PHE A 66 -2.05 -3.20 21.05
C PHE A 66 -2.08 -4.70 20.71
N PRO A 67 -2.40 -5.60 21.66
CA PRO A 67 -2.32 -7.05 21.44
C PRO A 67 -3.18 -7.60 20.29
N SER A 68 -4.35 -7.00 20.05
CA SER A 68 -5.24 -7.32 18.92
C SER A 68 -4.96 -6.41 17.73
N GLU A 69 -5.18 -6.95 16.54
CA GLU A 69 -5.09 -6.23 15.28
C GLU A 69 -6.00 -4.98 15.25
N ARG A 70 -5.64 -4.07 14.36
CA ARG A 70 -6.31 -2.79 14.16
C ARG A 70 -6.81 -2.68 12.73
N LEU A 71 -7.97 -2.06 12.57
CA LEU A 71 -8.55 -1.79 11.27
C LEU A 71 -7.73 -0.71 10.55
N GLY A 72 -7.33 -1.00 9.33
CA GLY A 72 -6.60 -0.09 8.45
C GLY A 72 -7.45 0.51 7.34
N MET A 73 -6.77 0.96 6.28
CA MET A 73 -7.38 1.70 5.18
C MET A 73 -8.44 0.88 4.42
N GLY A 74 -8.28 -0.44 4.33
CA GLY A 74 -9.26 -1.32 3.70
C GLY A 74 -10.60 -1.33 4.46
N ALA A 75 -10.57 -1.26 5.79
CA ALA A 75 -11.78 -1.14 6.59
C ALA A 75 -12.46 0.22 6.40
N PHE A 76 -11.68 1.30 6.34
CA PHE A 76 -12.20 2.64 6.02
C PHE A 76 -12.87 2.66 4.64
N ARG A 77 -12.22 2.06 3.63
CA ARG A 77 -12.78 1.94 2.28
C ARG A 77 -14.13 1.22 2.29
N ILE A 78 -14.22 0.08 2.98
CA ILE A 78 -15.48 -0.69 3.10
C ILE A 78 -16.57 0.15 3.76
N ALA A 79 -16.24 0.94 4.78
CA ALA A 79 -17.19 1.83 5.45
C ALA A 79 -17.67 2.95 4.51
N LEU A 80 -16.77 3.61 3.78
CA LEU A 80 -17.10 4.63 2.79
C LEU A 80 -18.00 4.06 1.68
N GLU A 81 -17.60 2.94 1.07
CA GLU A 81 -18.36 2.27 0.02
C GLU A 81 -19.77 1.89 0.50
N SER A 82 -19.85 1.35 1.71
CA SER A 82 -21.11 0.98 2.36
C SER A 82 -22.06 2.16 2.52
N VAL A 83 -21.56 3.33 2.93
CA VAL A 83 -22.40 4.54 3.09
C VAL A 83 -22.74 5.12 1.72
N TYR A 84 -21.76 5.28 0.84
CA TYR A 84 -21.91 5.86 -0.49
C TYR A 84 -22.96 5.12 -1.33
N ASN A 85 -22.87 3.78 -1.39
CA ASN A 85 -23.77 2.95 -2.20
C ASN A 85 -25.22 2.95 -1.70
N ARG A 86 -25.47 3.36 -0.45
CA ARG A 86 -26.83 3.48 0.11
C ARG A 86 -27.49 4.83 -0.20
N ILE A 87 -26.69 5.86 -0.43
CA ILE A 87 -27.16 7.25 -0.61
C ILE A 87 -26.95 7.78 -2.03
N HIS A 88 -26.35 6.97 -2.91
CA HIS A 88 -26.10 7.29 -4.31
C HIS A 88 -26.58 6.15 -5.21
N GLN A 89 -26.97 6.48 -6.44
CA GLN A 89 -27.55 5.51 -7.38
C GLN A 89 -26.50 4.61 -8.02
N GLU A 90 -25.30 5.15 -8.27
CA GLU A 90 -24.17 4.38 -8.76
C GLU A 90 -23.31 3.86 -7.60
N THR A 91 -22.68 2.71 -7.81
CA THR A 91 -21.69 2.17 -6.85
C THR A 91 -20.41 3.01 -6.86
N LEU A 92 -19.78 3.12 -5.71
CA LEU A 92 -18.49 3.79 -5.54
C LEU A 92 -17.45 3.18 -6.51
N LYS A 93 -16.81 4.03 -7.31
CA LYS A 93 -15.72 3.63 -8.20
C LYS A 93 -14.40 4.09 -7.59
N TYR A 94 -13.43 3.19 -7.45
CA TYR A 94 -12.13 3.55 -6.90
C TYR A 94 -11.01 2.71 -7.48
N VAL A 95 -9.78 3.16 -7.30
CA VAL A 95 -8.57 2.39 -7.58
C VAL A 95 -7.75 2.32 -6.29
N SER A 96 -7.42 1.11 -5.85
CA SER A 96 -6.53 0.90 -4.72
C SER A 96 -5.12 0.57 -5.23
N PHE A 97 -4.15 1.28 -4.68
CA PHE A 97 -2.73 0.95 -4.77
C PHE A 97 -2.29 0.24 -3.49
N GLY A 98 -1.01 -0.09 -3.42
CA GLY A 98 -0.45 -0.85 -2.31
C GLY A 98 -0.36 -2.35 -2.61
N LYS A 99 0.27 -3.06 -1.70
CA LYS A 99 0.33 -4.53 -1.72
C LYS A 99 -1.10 -5.08 -1.57
N PRO A 100 -1.45 -6.24 -2.16
CA PRO A 100 -0.59 -7.19 -2.88
C PRO A 100 -0.45 -6.89 -4.39
N ASN A 101 -0.70 -5.67 -4.86
CA ASN A 101 -0.64 -5.36 -6.30
C ASN A 101 0.80 -5.51 -6.85
N PRO A 102 1.04 -6.34 -7.89
CA PRO A 102 2.38 -6.56 -8.46
C PRO A 102 3.07 -5.28 -8.95
N SER A 103 2.29 -4.27 -9.36
CA SER A 103 2.86 -2.99 -9.80
C SER A 103 3.68 -2.28 -8.72
N VAL A 104 3.32 -2.47 -7.43
CA VAL A 104 4.07 -1.90 -6.31
C VAL A 104 5.42 -2.59 -6.13
N PHE A 105 5.46 -3.91 -6.29
CA PHE A 105 6.70 -4.68 -6.26
C PHE A 105 7.61 -4.33 -7.44
N LYS A 106 7.05 -4.21 -8.64
CA LYS A 106 7.82 -3.76 -9.80
C LYS A 106 8.40 -2.35 -9.60
N ASN A 107 7.61 -1.43 -9.04
CA ASN A 107 8.10 -0.09 -8.72
C ASN A 107 9.22 -0.14 -7.67
N ALA A 108 9.06 -0.94 -6.62
CA ALA A 108 10.11 -1.12 -5.59
C ALA A 108 11.40 -1.70 -6.18
N GLU A 109 11.30 -2.69 -7.08
CA GLU A 109 12.44 -3.24 -7.81
C GLU A 109 13.14 -2.17 -8.67
N GLU A 110 12.40 -1.36 -9.41
CA GLU A 110 12.96 -0.26 -10.21
C GLU A 110 13.70 0.77 -9.32
N VAL A 111 13.11 1.14 -8.18
CA VAL A 111 13.73 2.06 -7.21
C VAL A 111 15.00 1.45 -6.60
N LEU A 112 14.97 0.19 -6.17
CA LEU A 112 16.12 -0.50 -5.59
C LEU A 112 17.26 -0.64 -6.59
N ASN A 113 16.95 -0.99 -7.84
CA ASN A 113 17.93 -1.01 -8.91
C ASN A 113 18.54 0.39 -9.07
N GLN A 114 17.74 1.46 -9.23
CA GLN A 114 18.22 2.85 -9.33
C GLN A 114 19.14 3.29 -8.18
N LEU A 115 18.83 2.86 -6.94
CA LEU A 115 19.68 3.12 -5.78
C LEU A 115 21.02 2.39 -5.88
N GLN A 116 21.03 1.14 -6.34
CA GLN A 116 22.26 0.38 -6.60
C GLN A 116 23.15 1.09 -7.62
N TYR A 117 22.59 1.59 -8.73
CA TYR A 117 23.35 2.40 -9.71
C TYR A 117 24.00 3.61 -9.08
N SER A 118 23.24 4.35 -8.27
CA SER A 118 23.69 5.60 -7.65
C SER A 118 24.82 5.36 -6.64
N ASN A 119 24.75 4.26 -5.89
CA ASN A 119 25.77 3.89 -4.91
C ASN A 119 27.04 3.29 -5.55
N HIS A 120 26.92 2.55 -6.66
CA HIS A 120 28.08 2.01 -7.37
C HIS A 120 28.96 3.09 -8.00
N ASN A 121 28.36 4.19 -8.46
CA ASN A 121 29.10 5.34 -9.00
C ASN A 121 29.99 6.04 -7.96
N ILE A 122 29.84 5.73 -6.67
CA ILE A 122 30.63 6.34 -5.59
C ILE A 122 31.85 5.49 -5.20
N ASN A 123 31.80 4.15 -5.32
CA ASN A 123 32.81 3.29 -4.67
C ASN A 123 33.58 2.27 -5.53
N PHE A 124 33.21 1.97 -6.79
CA PHE A 124 34.00 1.00 -7.59
C PHE A 124 34.08 1.35 -9.08
N LYS A 125 35.26 1.79 -9.53
CA LYS A 125 35.60 2.08 -10.95
C LYS A 125 35.85 0.83 -11.82
N HIS A 126 35.51 -0.38 -11.36
CA HIS A 126 35.95 -1.63 -12.02
C HIS A 126 34.88 -2.72 -12.12
N CYS A 127 33.64 -2.39 -12.52
CA CYS A 127 32.67 -3.40 -12.96
C CYS A 127 31.96 -2.98 -14.24
N GLU A 128 31.84 -3.91 -15.18
CA GLU A 128 31.13 -3.77 -16.45
C GLU A 128 29.63 -3.57 -16.18
N GLY A 129 29.19 -2.32 -16.19
CA GLY A 129 27.77 -1.98 -16.13
C GLY A 129 27.05 -2.39 -14.84
N PRO A 130 25.76 -2.09 -14.75
CA PRO A 130 24.92 -2.51 -13.63
C PRO A 130 24.64 -4.01 -13.66
N CYS A 131 24.95 -4.69 -12.56
CA CYS A 131 24.43 -6.03 -12.32
C CYS A 131 23.09 -5.90 -11.58
N PRO A 132 21.96 -6.36 -12.16
CA PRO A 132 20.66 -6.30 -11.49
C PRO A 132 20.68 -7.13 -10.20
N LEU A 133 19.91 -6.72 -9.20
CA LEU A 133 19.75 -7.47 -7.95
C LEU A 133 19.22 -8.88 -8.25
N LYS A 134 19.99 -9.91 -7.85
CA LYS A 134 19.64 -11.32 -8.13
C LYS A 134 18.42 -11.80 -7.32
N THR A 135 18.25 -11.29 -6.11
CA THR A 135 17.17 -11.67 -5.20
C THR A 135 16.72 -10.46 -4.39
N LEU A 136 15.41 -10.28 -4.29
CA LEU A 136 14.77 -9.23 -3.50
C LEU A 136 13.97 -9.87 -2.36
N TYR A 137 14.37 -9.60 -1.12
CA TYR A 137 13.73 -10.20 0.05
C TYR A 137 12.54 -9.35 0.52
N MET A 138 11.32 -9.87 0.36
CA MET A 138 10.10 -9.29 0.93
C MET A 138 9.89 -9.86 2.34
N ILE A 139 10.29 -9.11 3.36
CA ILE A 139 10.04 -9.47 4.77
C ILE A 139 8.74 -8.78 5.22
N GLY A 140 7.77 -9.56 5.68
CA GLY A 140 6.47 -9.04 6.12
C GLY A 140 5.76 -9.95 7.12
N ASP A 141 4.63 -9.50 7.63
CA ASP A 141 3.83 -10.20 8.65
C ASP A 141 2.42 -10.55 8.17
N ASN A 142 2.01 -10.08 6.98
CA ASN A 142 0.66 -10.30 6.47
C ASN A 142 0.68 -11.20 5.21
N PRO A 143 0.19 -12.46 5.30
CA PRO A 143 0.23 -13.38 4.17
C PRO A 143 -0.62 -12.93 2.97
N LEU A 144 -1.75 -12.26 3.22
CA LEU A 144 -2.67 -11.81 2.17
C LEU A 144 -2.14 -10.57 1.43
N VAL A 145 -1.14 -9.90 1.99
CA VAL A 145 -0.60 -8.63 1.49
C VAL A 145 0.84 -8.81 1.04
N ASP A 146 1.75 -9.15 1.96
CA ASP A 146 3.19 -9.22 1.72
C ASP A 146 3.56 -10.44 0.89
N VAL A 147 3.18 -11.62 1.38
CA VAL A 147 3.53 -12.89 0.75
C VAL A 147 2.80 -13.04 -0.58
N LYS A 148 1.49 -12.79 -0.59
CA LYS A 148 0.69 -12.80 -1.83
C LYS A 148 1.26 -11.84 -2.87
N GLY A 149 1.61 -10.62 -2.47
CA GLY A 149 2.17 -9.61 -3.37
C GLY A 149 3.51 -10.03 -3.97
N SER A 150 4.43 -10.51 -3.13
CA SER A 150 5.73 -11.03 -3.55
C SER A 150 5.58 -12.19 -4.53
N ARG A 151 4.67 -13.12 -4.25
CA ARG A 151 4.41 -14.28 -5.11
C ARG A 151 3.80 -13.89 -6.46
N LEU A 152 2.87 -12.92 -6.47
CA LEU A 152 2.28 -12.43 -7.71
C LEU A 152 3.28 -11.63 -8.55
N ALA A 153 4.24 -10.94 -7.92
CA ALA A 153 5.33 -10.27 -8.60
C ALA A 153 6.31 -11.26 -9.23
N GLY A 154 6.54 -12.40 -8.58
CA GLY A 154 7.43 -13.46 -9.07
C GLY A 154 8.91 -13.10 -8.90
N GLN A 155 9.78 -13.76 -9.67
CA GLN A 155 11.23 -13.48 -9.62
C GLN A 155 11.52 -11.99 -9.91
N PRO A 156 12.44 -11.34 -9.18
CA PRO A 156 13.44 -11.91 -8.27
C PRO A 156 13.00 -11.97 -6.78
N TRP A 157 11.70 -11.84 -6.49
CA TRP A 157 11.22 -11.75 -5.11
C TRP A 157 11.27 -13.07 -4.35
N PHE A 158 11.75 -13.01 -3.11
CA PHE A 158 11.76 -14.08 -2.12
C PHE A 158 11.02 -13.61 -0.86
N SER A 159 9.97 -14.33 -0.47
CA SER A 159 9.09 -13.94 0.63
C SER A 159 9.52 -14.56 1.97
N ILE A 160 9.68 -13.73 2.99
CA ILE A 160 9.94 -14.14 4.37
C ILE A 160 8.79 -13.64 5.25
N LEU A 161 8.08 -14.56 5.88
CA LEU A 161 6.95 -14.27 6.76
C LEU A 161 7.41 -14.30 8.22
N THR A 162 7.15 -13.22 8.95
CA THR A 162 7.47 -13.08 10.37
C THR A 162 6.24 -13.35 11.24
N ARG A 163 6.46 -13.83 12.48
CA ARG A 163 5.39 -14.12 13.45
C ARG A 163 5.09 -12.97 14.43
N THR A 164 5.72 -11.82 14.23
CA THR A 164 5.63 -10.66 15.13
C THR A 164 4.41 -9.76 14.89
N GLY A 165 3.54 -10.11 13.94
CA GLY A 165 2.53 -9.21 13.41
C GLY A 165 1.13 -9.82 13.32
N VAL A 166 0.47 -9.55 12.18
CA VAL A 166 -0.84 -10.12 11.79
C VAL A 166 -0.77 -11.65 11.79
N PHE A 167 0.24 -12.21 11.15
CA PHE A 167 0.47 -13.65 11.19
C PHE A 167 1.12 -14.08 12.50
N ARG A 168 0.52 -15.08 13.16
CA ARG A 168 1.03 -15.73 14.38
C ARG A 168 0.92 -17.26 14.33
N GLY A 169 0.79 -17.83 13.13
CA GLY A 169 0.64 -19.27 12.94
C GLY A 169 1.94 -20.02 13.23
N GLU A 170 1.83 -21.23 13.78
CA GLU A 170 3.00 -22.10 14.00
C GLU A 170 3.60 -22.55 12.66
N ASN A 171 2.75 -23.01 11.75
CA ASN A 171 3.11 -23.45 10.41
C ASN A 171 2.85 -22.36 9.39
N ASN A 172 3.49 -22.47 8.21
CA ASN A 172 3.30 -21.55 7.10
C ASN A 172 1.81 -21.36 6.72
N HIS A 173 1.45 -20.18 6.20
CA HIS A 173 0.06 -19.87 5.88
C HIS A 173 -0.49 -20.85 4.82
N PRO A 174 -1.65 -21.49 5.04
CA PRO A 174 -2.10 -22.60 4.21
C PRO A 174 -2.42 -22.20 2.76
N GLU A 175 -2.98 -21.01 2.55
CA GLU A 175 -3.37 -20.53 1.21
C GLU A 175 -2.27 -19.70 0.52
N TYR A 176 -1.42 -19.05 1.32
CA TYR A 176 -0.39 -18.12 0.85
C TYR A 176 0.93 -18.43 1.54
N PRO A 177 1.51 -19.62 1.32
CA PRO A 177 2.76 -19.98 1.98
C PRO A 177 3.90 -19.10 1.47
N ALA A 178 4.72 -18.60 2.39
CA ALA A 178 5.96 -17.88 2.12
C ALA A 178 7.11 -18.84 1.82
N ASP A 179 8.21 -18.35 1.26
CA ASP A 179 9.40 -19.16 0.99
C ASP A 179 10.14 -19.53 2.29
N LEU A 180 10.06 -18.66 3.30
CA LEU A 180 10.57 -18.90 4.65
C LEU A 180 9.62 -18.29 5.69
N VAL A 181 9.48 -18.95 6.85
CA VAL A 181 8.76 -18.40 8.00
C VAL A 181 9.69 -18.37 9.21
N VAL A 182 9.82 -17.21 9.84
CA VAL A 182 10.73 -16.95 10.96
C VAL A 182 9.99 -16.28 12.11
N ASP A 183 10.56 -16.33 13.31
CA ASP A 183 9.90 -15.75 14.48
C ASP A 183 10.08 -14.24 14.57
N SER A 184 11.14 -13.69 13.97
CA SER A 184 11.45 -12.26 14.03
C SER A 184 12.14 -11.72 12.79
N VAL A 185 12.20 -10.38 12.67
CA VAL A 185 12.99 -9.72 11.62
C VAL A 185 14.49 -9.96 11.77
N GLU A 186 14.97 -10.18 12.99
CA GLU A 186 16.39 -10.49 13.27
C GLU A 186 16.77 -11.82 12.59
N GLU A 187 15.97 -12.86 12.80
CA GLU A 187 16.16 -14.17 12.16
C GLU A 187 16.06 -14.08 10.62
N ALA A 188 15.16 -13.23 10.10
CA ALA A 188 15.06 -13.00 8.66
C ALA A 188 16.38 -12.43 8.11
N VAL A 189 16.96 -11.45 8.81
CA VAL A 189 18.21 -10.79 8.40
C VAL A 189 19.40 -11.75 8.53
N ASP A 190 19.49 -12.49 9.64
CA ASP A 190 20.54 -13.49 9.84
C ASP A 190 20.54 -14.55 8.74
N PHE A 191 19.35 -15.06 8.38
CA PHE A 191 19.18 -15.99 7.26
C PHE A 191 19.67 -15.38 5.94
N ILE A 192 19.30 -14.14 5.63
CA ILE A 192 19.70 -13.46 4.39
C ILE A 192 21.22 -13.32 4.35
N LEU A 193 21.85 -12.86 5.44
CA LEU A 193 23.28 -12.67 5.50
C LEU A 193 24.05 -13.98 5.37
N GLU A 194 23.57 -15.06 5.97
CA GLU A 194 24.17 -16.40 5.83
C GLU A 194 24.04 -16.92 4.40
N ARG A 195 22.85 -16.81 3.81
CA ARG A 195 22.56 -17.28 2.45
C ARG A 195 23.36 -16.54 1.38
N GLU A 196 23.53 -15.22 1.53
CA GLU A 196 24.25 -14.38 0.57
C GLU A 196 25.77 -14.30 0.84
N ARG A 197 26.29 -14.98 1.88
CA ARG A 197 27.71 -14.94 2.26
C ARG A 197 28.64 -15.58 1.22
N ASN A 198 28.16 -16.57 0.49
CA ASN A 198 28.88 -17.28 -0.59
C ASN A 198 27.95 -17.53 -1.79
N PRO A 199 27.63 -16.48 -2.58
CA PRO A 199 26.64 -16.53 -3.66
C PRO A 199 27.16 -17.13 -4.98
#